data_AF-A0A9D1TSP8-F1
#
_entry.id   AF-A0A9D1TSP8-F1
#
_cell.length_a   1.000
_cell.length_b   1.000
_cell.length_c   1.000
_cell.angle_alpha   90.00
_cell.angle_beta   90.00
_cell.angle_gamma   90.00
#
_symmetry.space_group_name_H-M   'P 1'
#
loop_
_entity.id
_entity.type
_entity.pdbx_description
1 polymer ?
#
loop_
_entity_poly.entity_id
_entity_poly.type
_entity_poly.pdbx_seq_one_letter_code
_entity_poly.pdbx_strand_id
1 'polypeptide(L)'
;MLSEINEEQLDLVIGLLQSYLLYAVIALVVIIAAIAVIIKIKNPDKLKQFASIATGVIVGFSLCIIFSIMALTLARYTLKGRINTNFWLSTALVIAVVIAGIAAYVLKAVNSKAFKPFLLAAIALIAVYSIVLIIVLPATDAAYDPANSPIGGSATSKNVIYYGLSALLVAVLILVAVFGKKQTNAGTRSITYAAVCIATSFALSYVKFFELPQAGSVTLASCVPIMLYSYMFGARNGVLCGIIYGFLQFMQSPQFYQPMQFFLDYPIAFGFIGFAGIFRDKFKGNQTLEIIAGGLLYGIFRYLSHLVSGVFVFYTYAGDLNPVVYSLAYNSFVFVDIAIALVVTCVMFASKAFRAQINKFNVPEDTSKTTQQQ
;
A
#
# COMPACT_ATOMS: atom_id res chain seq x y z
N MET A 1 -18.45 10.52 28.49
CA MET A 1 -17.18 11.19 28.08
C MET A 1 -16.97 11.18 26.56
N LEU A 2 -17.11 10.05 25.84
CA LEU A 2 -17.10 10.05 24.36
C LEU A 2 -18.42 10.52 23.71
N SER A 3 -19.51 10.63 24.47
CA SER A 3 -20.82 11.11 24.02
C SER A 3 -20.93 12.63 23.88
N GLU A 4 -19.90 13.38 24.30
CA GLU A 4 -19.90 14.85 24.36
C GLU A 4 -18.91 15.51 23.38
N ILE A 5 -18.06 14.71 22.71
CA ILE A 5 -17.06 15.23 21.77
C ILE A 5 -17.68 15.25 20.38
N ASN A 6 -17.77 16.44 19.78
CA ASN A 6 -18.23 16.59 18.39
C ASN A 6 -17.08 16.37 17.39
N GLU A 7 -17.40 16.24 16.10
CA GLU A 7 -16.42 15.95 15.03
C GLU A 7 -15.29 16.98 14.98
N GLU A 8 -15.62 18.27 15.05
CA GLU A 8 -14.68 19.38 14.92
C GLU A 8 -13.66 19.40 16.06
N GLN A 9 -14.11 19.12 17.29
CA GLN A 9 -13.24 18.95 18.45
C GLN A 9 -12.27 17.78 18.27
N LEU A 10 -12.73 16.66 17.70
CA LEU A 10 -11.86 15.51 17.47
C LEU A 10 -10.83 15.76 16.36
N ASP A 11 -11.20 16.50 15.31
CA ASP A 11 -10.28 16.93 14.25
C ASP A 11 -9.18 17.86 14.81
N LEU A 12 -9.55 18.80 15.66
CA LEU A 12 -8.60 19.66 16.39
C LEU A 12 -7.68 18.82 17.30
N VAL A 13 -8.22 17.87 18.07
CA VAL A 13 -7.44 17.00 18.95
C VAL A 13 -6.45 16.14 18.16
N ILE A 14 -6.89 15.54 17.03
CA ILE A 14 -6.02 14.74 16.18
C ILE A 14 -4.91 15.61 15.57
N GLY A 15 -5.24 16.79 15.03
CA GLY A 15 -4.26 17.70 14.43
C GLY A 15 -3.23 18.22 15.45
N LEU A 16 -3.69 18.58 16.65
CA LEU A 16 -2.80 18.97 17.75
C LEU A 16 -1.92 17.80 18.18
N LEU A 17 -2.50 16.62 18.40
CA LEU A 17 -1.75 15.42 18.77
C LEU A 17 -0.69 15.10 17.73
N GLN A 18 -1.02 15.08 16.44
CA GLN A 18 -0.06 14.85 15.36
C GLN A 18 1.08 15.88 15.38
N SER A 19 0.76 17.16 15.62
CA SER A 19 1.75 18.23 15.73
C SER A 19 2.68 18.02 16.94
N TYR A 20 2.13 17.74 18.12
CA TYR A 20 2.93 17.45 19.32
C TYR A 20 3.77 16.18 19.17
N LEU A 21 3.21 15.13 18.55
CA LEU A 21 3.92 13.88 18.28
C LEU A 21 5.10 14.09 17.33
N LEU A 22 4.97 14.96 16.31
CA LEU A 22 6.10 15.32 15.45
C LEU A 22 7.27 15.89 16.28
N TYR A 23 7.00 16.84 17.16
CA TYR A 23 8.03 17.42 18.04
C TYR A 23 8.59 16.39 19.03
N ALA A 24 7.75 15.50 19.57
CA ALA A 24 8.18 14.43 20.45
C ALA A 24 9.10 13.41 19.74
N VAL A 25 8.79 13.07 18.49
CA VAL A 25 9.65 12.23 17.64
C VAL A 25 11.00 12.90 17.40
N ILE A 26 11.00 14.18 17.00
CA ILE A 26 12.23 14.94 16.77
C ILE A 26 13.08 14.97 18.05
N ALA A 27 12.47 15.29 19.19
CA ALA A 27 13.15 15.31 20.48
C ALA A 27 13.73 13.93 20.83
N LEU A 28 12.98 12.85 20.65
CA LEU A 28 13.43 11.48 20.88
C LEU A 28 14.64 11.13 20.00
N VAL A 29 14.60 11.47 18.71
CA VAL A 29 15.72 11.24 17.77
C VAL A 29 16.96 12.02 18.21
N VAL A 30 16.80 13.29 18.56
CA VAL A 30 17.91 14.14 19.03
C VAL A 30 18.52 13.60 20.33
N ILE A 31 17.69 13.17 21.29
CA ILE A 31 18.14 12.59 22.56
C ILE A 31 18.90 11.28 22.29
N ILE A 32 18.36 10.38 21.48
CA ILE A 32 19.02 9.11 21.14
C ILE A 32 20.36 9.37 20.44
N ALA A 33 20.40 10.33 19.50
CA ALA A 33 21.63 10.71 18.80
C ALA A 33 22.67 11.31 19.77
N ALA A 34 22.25 12.21 20.67
CA ALA A 34 23.13 12.81 21.66
C ALA A 34 23.72 11.75 22.61
N ILE A 35 22.90 10.82 23.11
CA ILE A 35 23.37 9.71 23.95
C ILE A 35 24.31 8.80 23.15
N ALA A 36 24.00 8.50 21.89
CA ALA A 36 24.89 7.70 21.02
C ALA A 36 26.27 8.36 20.86
N VAL A 37 26.31 9.68 20.67
CA VAL A 37 27.57 10.45 20.57
C VAL A 37 28.34 10.40 21.90
N ILE A 38 27.67 10.61 23.04
CA ILE A 38 28.29 10.54 24.36
C ILE A 38 28.87 9.16 24.63
N ILE A 39 28.12 8.09 24.32
CA ILE A 39 28.59 6.71 24.49
C ILE A 39 29.75 6.42 23.55
N LYS A 40 29.69 6.86 22.29
CA LYS A 40 30.79 6.69 21.33
C LYS A 40 32.08 7.34 21.81
N ILE A 41 32.01 8.50 22.49
CA ILE A 41 33.18 9.21 23.03
C ILE A 41 33.65 8.57 24.34
N LYS A 42 32.74 8.29 25.28
CA LYS A 42 33.11 7.87 26.64
C LYS A 42 33.30 6.36 26.81
N ASN A 43 32.49 5.54 26.13
CA ASN A 43 32.42 4.08 26.31
C ASN A 43 32.02 3.39 24.99
N PRO A 44 32.90 3.39 23.97
CA PRO A 44 32.56 2.89 22.63
C PRO A 44 32.09 1.43 22.63
N ASP A 45 32.58 0.60 23.55
CA ASP A 45 32.22 -0.81 23.67
C ASP A 45 30.73 -1.01 24.01
N LYS A 46 30.10 -0.03 24.68
CA LYS A 46 28.67 -0.07 25.04
C LYS A 46 27.74 0.40 23.92
N LEU A 47 28.28 0.91 22.81
CA LEU A 47 27.47 1.47 21.72
C LEU A 47 26.52 0.44 21.11
N LYS A 48 26.96 -0.81 20.94
CA LYS A 48 26.12 -1.89 20.41
C LYS A 48 24.96 -2.24 21.34
N GLN A 49 25.21 -2.26 22.65
CA GLN A 49 24.18 -2.50 23.65
C GLN A 49 23.16 -1.35 23.67
N PHE A 50 23.64 -0.10 23.64
CA PHE A 50 22.78 1.07 23.55
C PHE A 50 21.91 1.06 22.28
N ALA A 51 22.49 0.71 21.12
CA ALA A 51 21.74 0.63 19.86
C ALA A 51 20.56 -0.36 19.95
N SER A 52 20.75 -1.50 20.62
CA SER A 52 19.66 -2.47 20.86
C SER A 52 18.54 -1.88 21.72
N ILE A 53 18.90 -1.22 22.83
CA ILE A 53 17.94 -0.56 23.72
C ILE A 53 17.21 0.57 23.00
N ALA A 54 17.93 1.43 22.28
CA ALA A 54 17.38 2.51 21.49
C ALA A 54 16.40 1.99 20.43
N THR A 55 16.72 0.85 19.79
CA THR A 55 15.79 0.19 18.86
C THR A 55 14.50 -0.21 19.57
N GLY A 56 14.57 -0.82 20.76
CA GLY A 56 13.40 -1.17 21.55
C GLY A 56 12.55 0.05 21.93
N VAL A 57 13.18 1.15 22.34
CA VAL A 57 12.50 2.41 22.66
C VAL A 57 11.81 3.00 21.43
N ILE A 58 12.49 3.06 20.29
CA ILE A 58 11.92 3.56 19.03
C ILE A 58 10.72 2.73 18.62
N VAL A 59 10.83 1.39 18.65
CA VAL A 59 9.74 0.48 18.29
C VAL A 59 8.55 0.67 19.24
N GLY A 60 8.78 0.68 20.55
CA GLY A 60 7.72 0.87 21.54
C GLY A 60 7.00 2.21 21.36
N PHE A 61 7.76 3.30 21.22
CA PHE A 61 7.21 4.64 21.00
C PHE A 61 6.41 4.74 19.69
N SER A 62 6.94 4.16 18.61
CA SER A 62 6.27 4.15 17.30
C SER A 62 4.96 3.36 17.35
N LEU A 63 4.94 2.20 18.01
CA LEU A 63 3.72 1.41 18.19
C LEU A 63 2.67 2.18 19.00
N CYS A 64 3.06 2.82 20.10
CA CYS A 64 2.15 3.67 20.88
C CYS A 64 1.53 4.76 20.01
N ILE A 65 2.34 5.49 19.23
CA ILE A 65 1.83 6.52 18.31
C ILE A 65 0.84 5.94 17.31
N ILE A 66 1.20 4.84 16.64
CA ILE A 66 0.36 4.21 15.61
C ILE A 66 -0.98 3.81 16.22
N PHE A 67 -0.98 3.10 17.35
CA PHE A 67 -2.21 2.66 18.01
C PHE A 67 -3.06 3.84 18.51
N SER A 68 -2.45 4.89 19.08
CA SER A 68 -3.17 6.08 19.54
C SER A 68 -3.81 6.83 18.38
N ILE A 69 -3.06 7.10 17.29
CA ILE A 69 -3.61 7.80 16.11
C ILE A 69 -4.69 6.94 15.46
N MET A 70 -4.46 5.62 15.30
CA MET A 70 -5.43 4.72 14.72
C MET A 70 -6.73 4.66 15.55
N ALA A 71 -6.64 4.59 16.88
CA ALA A 71 -7.81 4.60 17.75
C ALA A 71 -8.61 5.91 17.63
N LEU A 72 -7.94 7.06 17.63
CA LEU A 72 -8.60 8.36 17.44
C LEU A 72 -9.20 8.50 16.04
N THR A 73 -8.53 7.95 15.03
CA THR A 73 -9.04 7.92 13.66
C THR A 73 -10.31 7.08 13.60
N LEU A 74 -10.32 5.86 14.15
CA LEU A 74 -11.52 5.02 14.24
C LEU A 74 -12.65 5.70 15.02
N ALA A 75 -12.34 6.39 16.12
CA ALA A 75 -13.34 7.18 16.86
C ALA A 75 -13.96 8.27 15.97
N ARG A 76 -13.13 8.98 15.19
CA ARG A 76 -13.59 9.99 14.22
C ARG A 76 -14.49 9.41 13.15
N TYR A 77 -14.11 8.28 12.56
CA TYR A 77 -14.95 7.63 11.54
C TYR A 77 -16.25 7.06 12.12
N THR A 78 -16.25 6.64 13.39
CA THR A 78 -17.48 6.27 14.11
C THR A 78 -18.41 7.46 14.25
N LEU A 79 -17.91 8.63 14.68
CA LEU A 79 -18.70 9.86 14.81
C LEU A 79 -19.25 10.34 13.47
N LYS A 80 -18.50 10.14 12.37
CA LYS A 80 -18.94 10.42 11.00
C LYS A 80 -20.04 9.48 10.49
N GLY A 81 -20.46 8.48 11.29
CA GLY A 81 -21.38 7.43 10.86
C GLY A 81 -20.82 6.54 9.75
N ARG A 82 -19.50 6.58 9.49
CA ARG A 82 -18.84 5.85 8.40
C ARG A 82 -18.40 4.44 8.80
N ILE A 83 -18.36 4.14 10.11
CA ILE A 83 -18.10 2.80 10.62
C ILE A 83 -19.44 2.08 10.79
N ASN A 84 -19.68 1.10 9.91
CA ASN A 84 -20.84 0.23 9.96
C ASN A 84 -20.42 -1.25 9.92
N THR A 85 -21.39 -2.16 9.87
CA THR A 85 -21.14 -3.60 9.80
C THR A 85 -20.27 -3.98 8.61
N ASN A 86 -20.45 -3.31 7.46
CA ASN A 86 -19.69 -3.60 6.24
C ASN A 86 -18.20 -3.27 6.44
N PHE A 87 -17.89 -2.14 7.09
CA PHE A 87 -16.52 -1.78 7.46
C PHE A 87 -15.85 -2.86 8.33
N TRP A 88 -16.55 -3.38 9.35
CA TRP A 88 -16.00 -4.41 10.24
C TRP A 88 -15.76 -5.73 9.52
N LEU A 89 -16.64 -6.12 8.59
CA LEU A 89 -16.46 -7.32 7.76
C LEU A 89 -15.26 -7.17 6.81
N SER A 90 -15.06 -6.00 6.20
CA SER A 90 -13.87 -5.76 5.38
C SER A 90 -12.59 -5.68 6.21
N THR A 91 -12.65 -5.17 7.43
CA THR A 91 -11.52 -5.20 8.38
C THR A 91 -11.21 -6.64 8.80
N ALA A 92 -12.23 -7.48 9.00
CA ALA A 92 -12.06 -8.90 9.30
C ALA A 92 -11.32 -9.65 8.18
N LEU A 93 -11.49 -9.26 6.91
CA LEU A 93 -10.70 -9.80 5.80
C LEU A 93 -9.21 -9.50 5.99
N VAL A 94 -8.86 -8.26 6.33
CA VAL A 94 -7.45 -7.86 6.58
C VAL A 94 -6.87 -8.67 7.73
N ILE A 95 -7.63 -8.81 8.82
CA ILE A 95 -7.23 -9.62 9.98
C ILE A 95 -7.05 -11.10 9.58
N ALA A 96 -7.96 -11.66 8.79
CA ALA A 96 -7.87 -13.04 8.31
C ALA A 96 -6.63 -13.28 7.46
N VAL A 97 -6.26 -12.34 6.58
CA VAL A 97 -5.01 -12.39 5.80
C VAL A 97 -3.79 -12.42 6.72
N VAL A 98 -3.76 -11.57 7.75
CA VAL A 98 -2.65 -11.52 8.73
C VAL A 98 -2.56 -12.82 9.52
N ILE A 99 -3.68 -13.32 10.06
CA ILE A 99 -3.74 -14.57 10.81
C ILE A 99 -3.31 -15.74 9.95
N ALA A 100 -3.79 -15.84 8.71
CA ALA A 100 -3.38 -16.87 7.77
C ALA A 100 -1.87 -16.80 7.47
N GLY A 101 -1.31 -15.60 7.33
CA GLY A 101 0.13 -15.40 7.16
C GLY A 101 0.95 -15.89 8.36
N ILE A 102 0.53 -15.56 9.57
CA ILE A 102 1.18 -16.02 10.82
C ILE A 102 1.07 -17.55 10.94
N ALA A 103 -0.12 -18.10 10.71
CA ALA A 103 -0.34 -19.54 10.73
C ALA A 103 0.51 -20.26 9.69
N ALA A 104 0.64 -19.71 8.47
CA ALA A 104 1.51 -20.26 7.42
C ALA A 104 2.98 -20.23 7.84
N TYR A 105 3.44 -19.15 8.50
CA TYR A 105 4.80 -19.03 9.02
C TYR A 105 5.08 -20.08 10.11
N VAL A 106 4.20 -20.19 11.11
CA VAL A 106 4.31 -21.18 12.19
C VAL A 106 4.26 -22.60 11.62
N LEU A 107 3.33 -22.88 10.70
CA LEU A 107 3.19 -24.19 10.08
C LEU A 107 4.42 -24.55 9.26
N LYS A 108 5.04 -23.60 8.55
CA LYS A 108 6.29 -23.86 7.83
C LYS A 108 7.43 -24.26 8.77
N ALA A 109 7.48 -23.68 9.97
CA ALA A 109 8.49 -24.00 10.98
C ALA A 109 8.24 -25.37 11.65
N VAL A 110 6.98 -25.74 11.87
CA VAL A 110 6.60 -26.99 12.57
C VAL A 110 6.44 -28.18 11.62
N ASN A 111 5.74 -27.99 10.49
CA ASN A 111 5.46 -29.02 9.49
C ASN A 111 5.47 -28.43 8.07
N SER A 112 6.67 -28.40 7.47
CA SER A 112 6.87 -27.86 6.13
C SER A 112 6.11 -28.58 5.01
N LYS A 113 5.71 -29.86 5.22
CA LYS A 113 4.90 -30.62 4.25
C LYS A 113 3.45 -30.10 4.19
N ALA A 114 2.91 -29.68 5.32
CA ALA A 114 1.55 -29.11 5.40
C ALA A 114 1.47 -27.64 4.94
N PHE A 115 2.60 -26.95 4.79
CA PHE A 115 2.64 -25.53 4.42
C PHE A 115 1.94 -25.22 3.09
N LYS A 116 2.29 -25.93 2.01
CA LYS A 116 1.72 -25.68 0.68
C LYS A 116 0.20 -25.88 0.61
N PRO A 117 -0.37 -27.02 1.08
CA PRO A 117 -1.82 -27.20 1.05
C PRO A 117 -2.54 -26.19 1.94
N PHE A 118 -1.99 -25.86 3.12
CA PHE A 118 -2.52 -24.80 3.97
C PHE A 118 -2.55 -23.45 3.26
N LEU A 119 -1.44 -23.04 2.63
CA LEU A 119 -1.35 -21.75 1.95
C LEU A 119 -2.36 -21.65 0.81
N LEU A 120 -2.53 -22.72 0.02
CA LEU A 120 -3.54 -22.76 -1.05
C LEU A 120 -4.97 -22.67 -0.49
N ALA A 121 -5.26 -23.42 0.57
CA ALA A 121 -6.56 -23.38 1.23
C ALA A 121 -6.86 -21.98 1.83
N ALA A 122 -5.87 -21.35 2.46
CA ALA A 122 -5.99 -20.01 3.00
C ALA A 122 -6.24 -18.96 1.90
N ILE A 123 -5.48 -19.01 0.79
CA ILE A 123 -5.68 -18.13 -0.36
C ILE A 123 -7.08 -18.33 -0.95
N ALA A 124 -7.52 -19.58 -1.13
CA ALA A 124 -8.85 -19.88 -1.63
C ALA A 124 -9.95 -19.34 -0.70
N LEU A 125 -9.82 -19.54 0.62
CA LEU A 125 -10.78 -19.05 1.59
C LEU A 125 -10.85 -17.51 1.60
N ILE A 126 -9.71 -16.83 1.55
CA ILE A 126 -9.63 -15.36 1.47
C ILE A 126 -10.27 -14.85 0.16
N ALA A 127 -10.03 -15.55 -0.95
CA ALA A 127 -10.66 -15.21 -2.23
C ALA A 127 -12.18 -15.40 -2.19
N VAL A 128 -12.67 -16.51 -1.64
CA VAL A 128 -14.10 -16.75 -1.43
C VAL A 128 -14.70 -15.67 -0.54
N TYR A 129 -14.05 -15.34 0.58
CA TYR A 129 -14.55 -14.30 1.48
C TYR A 129 -14.61 -12.94 0.76
N SER A 130 -13.59 -12.60 -0.02
CA SER A 130 -13.57 -11.37 -0.83
C SER A 130 -14.73 -11.32 -1.83
N ILE A 131 -15.01 -12.43 -2.52
CA ILE A 131 -16.15 -12.54 -3.45
C ILE A 131 -17.48 -12.40 -2.72
N VAL A 132 -17.63 -13.04 -1.56
CA VAL A 132 -18.84 -12.92 -0.71
C VAL A 132 -19.04 -11.47 -0.29
N LEU A 133 -18.00 -10.77 0.14
CA LEU A 133 -18.09 -9.34 0.48
C LEU A 133 -18.58 -8.52 -0.72
N ILE A 134 -18.07 -8.79 -1.93
CA ILE A 134 -18.45 -8.06 -3.14
C ILE A 134 -19.91 -8.31 -3.55
N ILE A 135 -20.39 -9.54 -3.41
CA ILE A 135 -21.73 -9.94 -3.88
C ILE A 135 -22.81 -9.60 -2.83
N VAL A 136 -22.53 -9.87 -1.56
CA VAL A 136 -23.55 -9.86 -0.50
C VAL A 136 -23.66 -8.50 0.16
N LEU A 137 -22.55 -7.77 0.33
CA LEU A 137 -22.60 -6.51 1.07
C LEU A 137 -23.08 -5.38 0.15
N PRO A 138 -24.15 -4.68 0.52
CA PRO A 138 -24.59 -3.51 -0.23
C PRO A 138 -23.62 -2.33 -0.03
N ALA A 139 -23.79 -1.31 -0.86
CA ALA A 139 -23.20 -0.01 -0.59
C ALA A 139 -23.70 0.52 0.77
N THR A 140 -22.87 1.35 1.41
CA THR A 140 -23.17 1.93 2.72
C THR A 140 -24.34 2.91 2.70
N ASP A 141 -24.59 3.55 1.55
CA ASP A 141 -25.72 4.43 1.27
C ASP A 141 -26.10 4.30 -0.22
N ALA A 142 -27.35 4.62 -0.57
CA ALA A 142 -27.82 4.65 -1.96
C ALA A 142 -26.98 5.58 -2.85
N ALA A 143 -26.42 6.65 -2.28
CA ALA A 143 -25.51 7.58 -2.93
C ALA A 143 -24.18 6.94 -3.37
N TYR A 144 -23.81 5.79 -2.82
CA TYR A 144 -22.60 5.04 -3.15
C TYR A 144 -22.87 3.76 -3.95
N ASP A 145 -24.14 3.51 -4.31
CA ASP A 145 -24.53 2.35 -5.11
C ASP A 145 -24.24 2.60 -6.60
N PRO A 146 -23.41 1.77 -7.27
CA PRO A 146 -23.15 1.86 -8.71
C PRO A 146 -24.40 1.81 -9.58
N ALA A 147 -25.48 1.16 -9.12
CA ALA A 147 -26.77 1.10 -9.82
C ALA A 147 -27.42 2.48 -9.97
N ASN A 148 -27.14 3.38 -9.02
CA ASN A 148 -27.71 4.72 -8.94
C ASN A 148 -26.85 5.79 -9.64
N SER A 149 -25.63 5.44 -10.10
CA SER A 149 -24.79 6.35 -10.89
C SER A 149 -25.56 6.91 -12.11
N PRO A 150 -25.47 8.21 -12.43
CA PRO A 150 -26.24 8.79 -13.53
C PRO A 150 -25.65 8.46 -14.91
N ILE A 151 -24.63 7.61 -14.97
CA ILE A 151 -24.03 7.11 -16.20
C ILE A 151 -25.03 6.19 -16.90
N GLY A 152 -25.34 6.52 -18.15
CA GLY A 152 -26.54 6.05 -18.87
C GLY A 152 -26.77 4.55 -18.88
N GLY A 153 -28.03 4.17 -19.10
CA GLY A 153 -28.50 2.79 -19.14
C GLY A 153 -29.29 2.38 -17.89
N SER A 154 -29.70 1.12 -17.86
CA SER A 154 -30.40 0.53 -16.70
C SER A 154 -29.46 0.27 -15.53
N ALA A 155 -29.98 0.17 -14.31
CA ALA A 155 -29.22 -0.21 -13.11
C ALA A 155 -28.36 -1.48 -13.34
N THR A 156 -28.92 -2.49 -14.00
CA THR A 156 -28.21 -3.72 -14.37
C THR A 156 -26.99 -3.42 -15.25
N SER A 157 -27.16 -2.61 -16.31
CA SER A 157 -26.07 -2.29 -17.23
C SER A 157 -24.91 -1.56 -16.54
N LYS A 158 -25.21 -0.64 -15.62
CA LYS A 158 -24.20 0.09 -14.84
C LYS A 158 -23.39 -0.85 -13.96
N ASN A 159 -24.06 -1.76 -13.25
CA ASN A 159 -23.40 -2.78 -12.43
C ASN A 159 -22.53 -3.70 -13.30
N VAL A 160 -23.02 -4.15 -14.46
CA VAL A 160 -22.23 -4.97 -15.39
C VAL A 160 -20.96 -4.23 -15.85
N ILE A 161 -21.06 -2.95 -16.18
CA ILE A 161 -19.90 -2.15 -16.59
C ILE A 161 -18.93 -1.99 -15.40
N TYR A 162 -19.42 -1.59 -14.23
CA TYR A 162 -18.60 -1.39 -13.04
C TYR A 162 -17.82 -2.64 -12.64
N TYR A 163 -18.52 -3.77 -12.49
CA TYR A 163 -17.89 -5.04 -12.12
C TYR A 163 -17.06 -5.63 -13.27
N GLY A 164 -17.44 -5.40 -14.53
CA GLY A 164 -16.66 -5.81 -15.70
C GLY A 164 -15.31 -5.10 -15.79
N LEU A 165 -15.30 -3.77 -15.66
CA LEU A 165 -14.06 -2.97 -15.62
C LEU A 165 -13.20 -3.33 -14.41
N SER A 166 -13.83 -3.53 -13.25
CA SER A 166 -13.19 -4.00 -12.03
C SER A 166 -12.50 -5.36 -12.22
N ALA A 167 -13.21 -6.33 -12.81
CA ALA A 167 -12.68 -7.66 -13.10
C ALA A 167 -11.52 -7.60 -14.10
N LEU A 168 -11.57 -6.71 -15.09
CA LEU A 168 -10.46 -6.49 -16.02
C LEU A 168 -9.20 -6.01 -15.27
N LEU A 169 -9.32 -5.02 -14.38
CA LEU A 169 -8.19 -4.53 -13.59
C LEU A 169 -7.61 -5.63 -12.68
N VAL A 170 -8.48 -6.41 -12.02
CA VAL A 170 -8.08 -7.57 -11.22
C VAL A 170 -7.35 -8.60 -12.07
N ALA A 171 -7.86 -8.90 -13.27
CA ALA A 171 -7.23 -9.85 -14.17
C ALA A 171 -5.82 -9.40 -14.60
N VAL A 172 -5.65 -8.12 -14.98
CA VAL A 172 -4.32 -7.59 -15.33
C VAL A 172 -3.36 -7.68 -14.12
N LEU A 173 -3.83 -7.35 -12.91
CA LEU A 173 -3.02 -7.46 -11.69
C LEU A 173 -2.62 -8.92 -11.41
N ILE A 174 -3.56 -9.86 -11.52
CA ILE A 174 -3.30 -11.30 -11.34
C ILE A 174 -2.33 -11.83 -12.39
N LEU A 175 -2.45 -11.42 -13.65
CA LEU A 175 -1.52 -11.83 -14.70
C LEU A 175 -0.08 -11.46 -14.34
N VAL A 176 0.17 -10.27 -13.82
CA VAL A 176 1.51 -9.87 -13.36
C VAL A 176 1.91 -10.57 -12.07
N ALA A 177 0.97 -10.83 -11.15
CA ALA A 177 1.24 -11.58 -9.92
C ALA A 177 1.61 -13.06 -10.19
N VAL A 178 1.08 -13.66 -11.26
CA VAL A 178 1.32 -15.06 -11.63
C VAL A 178 2.51 -15.20 -12.57
N PHE A 179 2.52 -14.42 -13.67
CA PHE A 179 3.49 -14.54 -14.76
C PHE A 179 4.60 -13.49 -14.73
N GLY A 180 4.52 -12.49 -13.85
CA GLY A 180 5.57 -11.49 -13.71
C GLY A 180 6.90 -12.10 -13.28
N LYS A 181 8.00 -11.49 -13.73
CA LYS A 181 9.36 -11.91 -13.36
C LYS A 181 9.45 -12.07 -11.83
N LYS A 182 9.94 -13.24 -11.40
CA LYS A 182 10.28 -13.55 -10.01
C LYS A 182 11.79 -13.65 -9.90
N GLN A 183 12.39 -13.06 -8.87
CA GLN A 183 13.79 -13.30 -8.55
C GLN A 183 13.98 -14.71 -7.98
N THR A 184 14.83 -15.53 -8.60
CA THR A 184 15.05 -16.94 -8.23
C THR A 184 15.88 -17.15 -6.96
N ASN A 185 16.70 -16.16 -6.58
CA ASN A 185 17.48 -16.15 -5.34
C ASN A 185 16.85 -15.34 -4.18
N ALA A 186 15.54 -15.09 -4.22
CA ALA A 186 14.81 -14.31 -3.22
C ALA A 186 14.52 -15.10 -1.92
N GLY A 187 15.58 -15.52 -1.23
CA GLY A 187 15.52 -16.06 0.14
C GLY A 187 15.19 -14.97 1.17
N THR A 188 15.66 -15.14 2.42
CA THR A 188 15.42 -14.23 3.56
C THR A 188 15.69 -12.76 3.23
N ARG A 189 16.73 -12.47 2.43
CA ARG A 189 17.08 -11.11 2.00
C ARG A 189 15.91 -10.40 1.34
N SER A 190 15.22 -11.05 0.40
CA SER A 190 14.08 -10.43 -0.31
C SER A 190 12.96 -10.06 0.67
N ILE A 191 12.66 -10.92 1.64
CA ILE A 191 11.62 -10.67 2.65
C ILE A 191 12.02 -9.49 3.55
N THR A 192 13.29 -9.41 3.96
CA THR A 192 13.79 -8.26 4.73
C THR A 192 13.67 -6.96 3.94
N TYR A 193 14.07 -6.93 2.67
CA TYR A 193 13.90 -5.74 1.82
C TYR A 193 12.42 -5.39 1.61
N ALA A 194 11.55 -6.39 1.45
CA ALA A 194 10.10 -6.17 1.36
C ALA A 194 9.58 -5.45 2.60
N ALA A 195 9.88 -5.99 3.79
CA ALA A 195 9.44 -5.42 5.07
C ALA A 195 9.95 -3.98 5.24
N VAL A 196 11.23 -3.73 4.95
CA VAL A 196 11.82 -2.37 5.01
C VAL A 196 11.13 -1.44 4.02
N CYS A 197 10.96 -1.85 2.76
CA CYS A 197 10.35 -1.00 1.74
C CYS A 197 8.88 -0.70 2.03
N ILE A 198 8.11 -1.67 2.52
CA ILE A 198 6.71 -1.46 2.92
C ILE A 198 6.65 -0.51 4.12
N ALA A 199 7.47 -0.73 5.16
CA ALA A 199 7.51 0.15 6.33
C ALA A 199 7.94 1.58 5.99
N THR A 200 8.96 1.75 5.15
CA THR A 200 9.39 3.07 4.67
C THR A 200 8.31 3.73 3.82
N SER A 201 7.65 2.99 2.93
CA SER A 201 6.54 3.52 2.11
C SER A 201 5.35 3.94 2.98
N PHE A 202 5.09 3.21 4.06
CA PHE A 202 4.03 3.55 5.00
C PHE A 202 4.39 4.76 5.86
N ALA A 203 5.64 4.86 6.33
CA ALA A 203 6.09 6.07 7.03
C ALA A 203 6.02 7.32 6.12
N LEU A 204 6.47 7.20 4.87
CA LEU A 204 6.43 8.29 3.91
C LEU A 204 5.00 8.71 3.52
N SER A 205 3.99 7.83 3.62
CA SER A 205 2.60 8.20 3.34
C SER A 205 1.94 9.06 4.42
N TYR A 206 2.54 9.17 5.62
CA TYR A 206 2.11 10.16 6.61
C TYR A 206 2.62 11.57 6.28
N VAL A 207 3.70 11.69 5.50
CA VAL A 207 4.21 12.99 5.06
C VAL A 207 3.50 13.39 3.77
N LYS A 208 2.46 14.20 3.91
CA LYS A 208 1.60 14.64 2.82
C LYS A 208 1.81 16.12 2.54
N PHE A 209 1.95 16.47 1.26
CA PHE A 209 2.01 17.86 0.83
C PHE A 209 0.63 18.51 0.82
N PHE A 210 -0.39 17.75 0.41
CA PHE A 210 -1.79 18.13 0.52
C PHE A 210 -2.70 16.89 0.45
N GLU A 211 -3.91 17.02 1.00
CA GLU A 211 -4.96 16.02 1.01
C GLU A 211 -6.21 16.55 0.30
N LEU A 212 -6.93 15.66 -0.39
CA LEU A 212 -8.17 16.00 -1.08
C LEU A 212 -9.41 15.56 -0.26
N PRO A 213 -10.58 16.20 -0.48
CA PRO A 213 -11.76 15.99 0.36
C PRO A 213 -12.33 14.56 0.36
N GLN A 214 -12.33 13.87 -0.78
CA GLN A 214 -12.80 12.48 -0.93
C GLN A 214 -11.67 11.46 -0.78
N ALA A 215 -10.73 11.76 0.11
CA ALA A 215 -9.43 11.12 0.19
C ALA A 215 -8.60 11.28 -1.09
N GLY A 216 -7.39 10.71 -1.06
CA GLY A 216 -6.33 11.06 -2.00
C GLY A 216 -5.38 12.07 -1.38
N SER A 217 -4.09 11.83 -1.56
CA SER A 217 -3.04 12.70 -1.04
C SER A 217 -1.83 12.63 -1.94
N VAL A 218 -1.15 13.77 -2.06
CA VAL A 218 0.18 13.83 -2.66
C VAL A 218 1.20 13.71 -1.55
N THR A 219 2.04 12.68 -1.62
CA THR A 219 2.93 12.26 -0.53
C THR A 219 4.39 12.55 -0.83
N LEU A 220 5.27 12.38 0.17
CA LEU A 220 6.72 12.42 -0.01
C LEU A 220 7.24 11.15 -0.70
N ALA A 221 6.85 10.97 -1.97
CA ALA A 221 7.30 9.87 -2.83
C ALA A 221 7.09 8.48 -2.19
N SER A 222 5.94 8.27 -1.53
CA SER A 222 5.72 7.11 -0.66
C SER A 222 5.77 5.77 -1.40
N CYS A 223 5.48 5.73 -2.70
CA CYS A 223 5.55 4.50 -3.49
C CYS A 223 6.96 4.12 -3.94
N VAL A 224 7.95 5.05 -3.87
CA VAL A 224 9.31 4.82 -4.39
C VAL A 224 9.99 3.60 -3.75
N PRO A 225 9.96 3.37 -2.42
CA PRO A 225 10.61 2.20 -1.85
C PRO A 225 10.05 0.87 -2.40
N ILE A 226 8.73 0.73 -2.57
CA ILE A 226 8.13 -0.49 -3.16
C ILE A 226 8.38 -0.54 -4.68
N MET A 227 8.44 0.59 -5.39
CA MET A 227 8.87 0.62 -6.80
C MET A 227 10.28 0.06 -6.96
N LEU A 228 11.22 0.50 -6.12
CA LEU A 228 12.59 -0.01 -6.08
C LEU A 228 12.61 -1.49 -5.72
N TYR A 229 11.82 -1.92 -4.75
CA TYR A 229 11.69 -3.33 -4.39
C TYR A 229 11.23 -4.17 -5.57
N SER A 230 10.18 -3.71 -6.28
CA SER A 230 9.66 -4.39 -7.47
C SER A 230 10.72 -4.49 -8.57
N TYR A 231 11.49 -3.42 -8.79
CA TYR A 231 12.59 -3.43 -9.75
C TYR A 231 13.72 -4.39 -9.35
N MET A 232 14.09 -4.44 -8.06
CA MET A 232 15.16 -5.31 -7.54
C MET A 232 14.78 -6.79 -7.44
N PHE A 233 13.53 -7.11 -7.09
CA PHE A 233 13.10 -8.49 -6.76
C PHE A 233 12.01 -9.03 -7.70
N GLY A 234 11.65 -8.27 -8.72
CA GLY A 234 10.71 -8.65 -9.77
C GLY A 234 9.28 -8.19 -9.50
N ALA A 235 8.55 -7.95 -10.60
CA ALA A 235 7.19 -7.42 -10.60
C ALA A 235 6.23 -8.25 -9.74
N ARG A 236 6.37 -9.59 -9.75
CA ARG A 236 5.53 -10.49 -8.95
C ARG A 236 5.61 -10.19 -7.46
N ASN A 237 6.83 -10.05 -6.92
CA ASN A 237 7.02 -9.75 -5.50
C ASN A 237 6.59 -8.30 -5.19
N GLY A 238 6.79 -7.39 -6.15
CA GLY A 238 6.31 -6.02 -6.06
C GLY A 238 4.79 -5.92 -5.93
N VAL A 239 4.03 -6.70 -6.70
CA VAL A 239 2.55 -6.74 -6.59
C VAL A 239 2.12 -7.18 -5.20
N LEU A 240 2.74 -8.22 -4.64
CA LEU A 240 2.44 -8.69 -3.28
C LEU A 240 2.71 -7.60 -2.23
N CYS A 241 3.85 -6.90 -2.33
CA CYS A 241 4.18 -5.81 -1.43
C CYS A 241 3.20 -4.63 -1.59
N GLY A 242 2.79 -4.32 -2.82
CA GLY A 242 1.80 -3.30 -3.12
C GLY A 242 0.42 -3.61 -2.53
N ILE A 243 -0.03 -4.87 -2.59
CA ILE A 243 -1.30 -5.31 -1.97
C ILE A 243 -1.25 -5.14 -0.46
N ILE A 244 -0.16 -5.59 0.19
CA ILE A 244 0.04 -5.41 1.65
C ILE A 244 0.02 -3.92 1.99
N TYR A 245 0.74 -3.11 1.20
CA TYR A 245 0.74 -1.67 1.37
C TYR A 245 -0.64 -1.06 1.21
N GLY A 246 -1.46 -1.51 0.26
CA GLY A 246 -2.85 -1.08 0.10
C GLY A 246 -3.71 -1.36 1.32
N PHE A 247 -3.57 -2.52 1.97
CA PHE A 247 -4.25 -2.78 3.24
C PHE A 247 -3.80 -1.84 4.36
N LEU A 248 -2.50 -1.53 4.44
CA LEU A 248 -2.00 -0.55 5.39
C LEU A 248 -2.56 0.86 5.11
N GLN A 249 -2.71 1.24 3.84
CA GLN A 249 -3.32 2.51 3.44
C GLN A 249 -4.80 2.59 3.84
N PHE A 250 -5.53 1.48 3.74
CA PHE A 250 -6.91 1.41 4.25
C PHE A 250 -6.95 1.59 5.77
N MET A 251 -6.05 0.96 6.52
CA MET A 251 -5.98 1.16 7.97
C MET A 251 -5.62 2.60 8.35
N GLN A 252 -4.78 3.26 7.55
CA GLN A 252 -4.39 4.67 7.76
C GLN A 252 -5.55 5.64 7.49
N SER A 253 -6.31 5.42 6.41
CA SER A 253 -7.46 6.25 6.05
C SER A 253 -8.63 5.37 5.61
N PRO A 254 -9.45 4.89 6.56
CA PRO A 254 -10.49 3.89 6.29
C PRO A 254 -11.72 4.49 5.57
N GLN A 255 -11.64 4.65 4.25
CA GLN A 255 -12.82 4.95 3.41
C GLN A 255 -13.46 3.65 2.95
N PHE A 256 -14.61 3.32 3.51
CA PHE A 256 -15.40 2.18 3.08
C PHE A 256 -16.80 2.63 2.67
N TYR A 257 -17.09 2.59 1.37
CA TYR A 257 -18.40 2.97 0.84
C TYR A 257 -19.10 1.84 0.10
N GLN A 258 -18.33 1.04 -0.61
CA GLN A 258 -18.80 -0.11 -1.38
C GLN A 258 -17.67 -1.17 -1.43
N PRO A 259 -17.96 -2.48 -1.32
CA PRO A 259 -16.92 -3.50 -1.22
C PRO A 259 -15.90 -3.53 -2.37
N MET A 260 -16.35 -3.43 -3.61
CA MET A 260 -15.48 -3.39 -4.79
C MET A 260 -14.70 -2.06 -4.86
N GLN A 261 -15.28 -0.95 -4.41
CA GLN A 261 -14.55 0.33 -4.23
C GLN A 261 -13.38 0.16 -3.27
N PHE A 262 -13.59 -0.51 -2.13
CA PHE A 262 -12.50 -0.84 -1.21
C PHE A 262 -11.38 -1.60 -1.92
N PHE A 263 -11.70 -2.61 -2.74
CA PHE A 263 -10.65 -3.32 -3.48
C PHE A 263 -9.95 -2.42 -4.50
N LEU A 264 -10.71 -1.64 -5.27
CA LEU A 264 -10.18 -0.74 -6.31
C LEU A 264 -9.25 0.32 -5.73
N ASP A 265 -9.65 1.00 -4.65
CA ASP A 265 -8.93 2.14 -4.10
C ASP A 265 -7.76 1.75 -3.19
N TYR A 266 -7.74 0.51 -2.72
CA TYR A 266 -6.69 0.02 -1.82
C TYR A 266 -5.87 -1.11 -2.45
N PRO A 267 -6.10 -2.42 -2.18
CA PRO A 267 -5.17 -3.46 -2.58
C PRO A 267 -4.92 -3.54 -4.09
N ILE A 268 -5.90 -3.21 -4.94
CA ILE A 268 -5.73 -3.22 -6.40
C ILE A 268 -4.88 -2.03 -6.85
N ALA A 269 -5.30 -0.80 -6.53
CA ALA A 269 -4.57 0.43 -6.88
C ALA A 269 -3.10 0.39 -6.42
N PHE A 270 -2.84 -0.04 -5.18
CA PHE A 270 -1.48 -0.15 -4.66
C PHE A 270 -0.75 -1.42 -5.12
N GLY A 271 -1.45 -2.50 -5.44
CA GLY A 271 -0.88 -3.69 -6.07
C GLY A 271 -0.18 -3.38 -7.39
N PHE A 272 -0.69 -2.42 -8.15
CA PHE A 272 -0.07 -1.96 -9.38
C PHE A 272 1.31 -1.31 -9.20
N ILE A 273 1.77 -0.99 -7.97
CA ILE A 273 3.17 -0.57 -7.74
C ILE A 273 4.15 -1.63 -8.26
N GLY A 274 3.75 -2.91 -8.23
CA GLY A 274 4.52 -4.00 -8.81
C GLY A 274 4.89 -3.80 -10.29
N PHE A 275 4.20 -2.93 -11.02
CA PHE A 275 4.47 -2.69 -12.44
C PHE A 275 5.79 -1.95 -12.67
N ALA A 276 6.33 -1.28 -11.64
CA ALA A 276 7.65 -0.66 -11.67
C ALA A 276 8.78 -1.64 -12.08
N GLY A 277 8.62 -2.93 -11.80
CA GLY A 277 9.59 -3.97 -12.14
C GLY A 277 9.37 -4.67 -13.49
N ILE A 278 8.31 -4.38 -14.24
CA ILE A 278 7.96 -5.11 -15.48
C ILE A 278 9.03 -4.94 -16.56
N PHE A 279 9.52 -3.70 -16.73
CA PHE A 279 10.48 -3.36 -17.79
C PHE A 279 11.93 -3.64 -17.43
N ARG A 280 12.20 -4.30 -16.29
CA ARG A 280 13.55 -4.70 -15.91
C ARG A 280 14.21 -5.51 -17.02
N ASP A 281 15.42 -5.10 -17.41
CA ASP A 281 16.25 -5.68 -18.48
C ASP A 281 15.63 -5.57 -19.88
N LYS A 282 14.65 -4.69 -20.10
CA LYS A 282 13.98 -4.52 -21.41
C LYS A 282 14.57 -3.37 -22.23
N PHE A 283 15.27 -2.43 -21.61
CA PHE A 283 15.81 -1.24 -22.30
C PHE A 283 17.35 -1.25 -22.34
N LYS A 284 17.94 -2.39 -22.73
CA LYS A 284 19.41 -2.55 -22.91
C LYS A 284 20.23 -2.11 -21.69
N GLY A 285 19.71 -2.32 -20.48
CA GLY A 285 20.38 -1.94 -19.22
C GLY A 285 20.26 -0.46 -18.84
N ASN A 286 19.43 0.33 -19.54
CA ASN A 286 19.09 1.69 -19.12
C ASN A 286 18.08 1.64 -17.95
N GLN A 287 18.60 1.40 -16.76
CA GLN A 287 17.80 1.20 -15.54
C GLN A 287 16.86 2.37 -15.24
N THR A 288 17.31 3.60 -15.51
CA THR A 288 16.50 4.80 -15.33
C THR A 288 15.26 4.76 -16.22
N LEU A 289 15.42 4.44 -17.51
CA LEU A 289 14.29 4.32 -18.43
C LEU A 289 13.36 3.16 -18.04
N GLU A 290 13.92 2.03 -17.61
CA GLU A 290 13.15 0.86 -17.18
C GLU A 290 12.23 1.18 -15.99
N ILE A 291 12.78 1.80 -14.94
CA ILE A 291 11.98 2.13 -13.75
C ILE A 291 11.01 3.29 -13.99
N ILE A 292 11.35 4.25 -14.85
CA ILE A 292 10.41 5.32 -15.24
C ILE A 292 9.24 4.74 -16.03
N ALA A 293 9.51 3.91 -17.04
CA ALA A 293 8.46 3.26 -17.83
C ALA A 293 7.53 2.43 -16.93
N GLY A 294 8.10 1.69 -15.97
CA GLY A 294 7.33 0.91 -15.01
C GLY A 294 6.53 1.78 -14.03
N GLY A 295 7.11 2.88 -13.56
CA GLY A 295 6.45 3.84 -12.66
C GLY A 295 5.30 4.59 -13.35
N LEU A 296 5.46 4.96 -14.62
CA LEU A 296 4.38 5.51 -15.44
C LEU A 296 3.25 4.50 -15.62
N LEU A 297 3.58 3.24 -15.92
CA LEU A 297 2.59 2.18 -16.06
C LEU A 297 1.83 1.95 -14.74
N TYR A 298 2.53 1.94 -13.60
CA TYR A 298 1.89 1.94 -12.28
C TYR A 298 0.92 3.12 -12.12
N GLY A 299 1.37 4.35 -12.41
CA GLY A 299 0.54 5.55 -12.29
C GLY A 299 -0.74 5.48 -13.12
N ILE A 300 -0.66 4.98 -14.35
CA ILE A 300 -1.82 4.76 -15.23
C ILE A 300 -2.80 3.77 -14.60
N PHE A 301 -2.34 2.60 -14.16
CA PHE A 301 -3.25 1.58 -13.63
C PHE A 301 -3.84 1.95 -12.26
N ARG A 302 -3.07 2.64 -11.39
CA ARG A 302 -3.60 3.25 -10.16
C ARG A 302 -4.68 4.28 -10.47
N TYR A 303 -4.43 5.16 -11.44
CA TYR A 303 -5.42 6.13 -11.88
C TYR A 303 -6.67 5.47 -12.45
N LEU A 304 -6.54 4.41 -13.27
CA LEU A 304 -7.69 3.67 -13.79
C LEU A 304 -8.53 3.01 -12.69
N SER A 305 -7.90 2.45 -11.65
CA SER A 305 -8.61 1.92 -10.48
C SER A 305 -9.44 3.00 -9.78
N HIS A 306 -8.83 4.14 -9.47
CA HIS A 306 -9.53 5.25 -8.81
C HIS A 306 -10.56 5.91 -9.73
N LEU A 307 -10.33 5.93 -11.04
CA LEU A 307 -11.28 6.41 -12.03
C LEU A 307 -12.56 5.57 -12.00
N VAL A 308 -12.44 4.24 -12.09
CA VAL A 308 -13.60 3.32 -12.04
C VAL A 308 -14.35 3.48 -10.72
N SER A 309 -13.63 3.57 -9.59
CA SER A 309 -14.23 3.86 -8.29
C SER A 309 -14.98 5.21 -8.28
N GLY A 310 -14.33 6.28 -8.75
CA GLY A 310 -14.89 7.63 -8.73
C GLY A 310 -16.13 7.79 -9.61
N VAL A 311 -16.14 7.14 -10.76
CA VAL A 311 -17.23 7.15 -11.75
C VAL A 311 -18.50 6.49 -11.22
N PHE A 312 -18.37 5.40 -10.45
CA PHE A 312 -19.50 4.57 -10.03
C PHE A 312 -19.87 4.68 -8.55
N VAL A 313 -18.95 5.11 -7.69
CA VAL A 313 -19.18 5.20 -6.24
C VAL A 313 -19.15 6.64 -5.75
N PHE A 314 -18.31 7.50 -6.32
CA PHE A 314 -18.20 8.91 -5.91
C PHE A 314 -18.91 9.88 -6.87
N TYR A 315 -19.87 9.39 -7.66
CA TYR A 315 -20.55 10.18 -8.69
C TYR A 315 -21.38 11.34 -8.12
N THR A 316 -21.86 11.23 -6.89
CA THR A 316 -22.65 12.29 -6.23
C THR A 316 -21.84 13.55 -5.96
N TYR A 317 -20.51 13.43 -5.86
CA TYR A 317 -19.61 14.57 -5.71
C TYR A 317 -19.38 15.35 -7.01
N ALA A 318 -19.87 14.86 -8.15
CA ALA A 318 -19.77 15.56 -9.42
C ALA A 318 -20.68 16.80 -9.49
N GLY A 319 -21.74 16.86 -8.67
CA GLY A 319 -22.75 17.91 -8.75
C GLY A 319 -23.35 17.96 -10.16
N ASP A 320 -23.27 19.13 -10.79
CA ASP A 320 -23.78 19.35 -12.16
C ASP A 320 -22.84 18.82 -13.27
N LEU A 321 -21.61 18.42 -12.92
CA LEU A 321 -20.66 17.88 -13.89
C LEU A 321 -21.01 16.42 -14.24
N ASN A 322 -20.65 16.01 -15.45
CA ASN A 322 -20.69 14.61 -15.82
C ASN A 322 -19.74 13.79 -14.89
N PRO A 323 -20.19 12.68 -14.26
CA PRO A 323 -19.35 11.93 -13.31
C PRO A 323 -18.05 11.39 -13.91
N VAL A 324 -18.03 11.09 -15.21
CA VAL A 324 -16.80 10.67 -15.90
C VAL A 324 -15.80 11.82 -15.93
N VAL A 325 -16.25 13.02 -16.31
CA VAL A 325 -15.40 14.22 -16.33
C VAL A 325 -14.92 14.58 -14.93
N TYR A 326 -15.82 14.55 -13.94
CA TYR A 326 -15.45 14.79 -12.54
C TYR A 326 -14.41 13.79 -12.05
N SER A 327 -14.64 12.48 -12.26
CA SER A 327 -13.71 11.45 -11.81
C SER A 327 -12.36 11.51 -12.53
N LEU A 328 -12.34 11.86 -13.83
CA LEU A 328 -11.10 12.11 -14.57
C LEU A 328 -10.31 13.28 -13.94
N ALA A 329 -10.99 14.41 -13.71
CA ALA A 329 -10.36 15.60 -13.16
C ALA A 329 -9.89 15.37 -11.72
N TYR A 330 -10.77 14.85 -10.86
CA TYR A 330 -10.49 14.61 -9.45
C TYR A 330 -9.30 13.68 -9.28
N ASN A 331 -9.29 12.52 -9.94
CA ASN A 331 -8.23 11.52 -9.76
C ASN A 331 -6.89 11.88 -10.41
N SER A 332 -6.83 12.96 -11.21
CA SER A 332 -5.59 13.38 -11.89
C SER A 332 -4.46 13.73 -10.91
N PHE A 333 -4.78 14.00 -9.64
CA PHE A 333 -3.80 14.17 -8.56
C PHE A 333 -2.82 13.00 -8.45
N VAL A 334 -3.23 11.78 -8.84
CA VAL A 334 -2.35 10.60 -8.89
C VAL A 334 -1.12 10.89 -9.72
N PHE A 335 -1.26 11.60 -10.85
CA PHE A 335 -0.12 11.93 -11.70
C PHE A 335 0.86 12.90 -11.05
N VAL A 336 0.40 13.75 -10.11
CA VAL A 336 1.28 14.63 -9.32
C VAL A 336 2.11 13.80 -8.33
N ASP A 337 1.45 12.89 -7.60
CA ASP A 337 2.12 11.96 -6.66
C ASP A 337 3.14 11.07 -7.40
N ILE A 338 2.75 10.54 -8.57
CA ILE A 338 3.64 9.75 -9.44
C ILE A 338 4.77 10.61 -10.02
N ALA A 339 4.52 11.85 -10.41
CA ALA A 339 5.56 12.74 -10.92
C ALA A 339 6.64 12.99 -9.86
N ILE A 340 6.25 13.25 -8.61
CA ILE A 340 7.18 13.39 -7.48
C ILE A 340 7.98 12.10 -7.29
N ALA A 341 7.31 10.95 -7.28
CA ALA A 341 7.98 9.65 -7.15
C ALA A 341 8.98 9.38 -8.28
N LEU A 342 8.62 9.73 -9.52
CA LEU A 342 9.49 9.59 -10.70
C LEU A 342 10.67 10.54 -10.64
N VAL A 343 10.49 11.79 -10.22
CA VAL A 343 11.59 12.75 -10.03
C VAL A 343 12.57 12.24 -8.98
N VAL A 344 12.08 11.80 -7.81
CA VAL A 344 12.93 11.22 -6.76
C VAL A 344 13.68 9.99 -7.30
N THR A 345 12.98 9.12 -8.02
CA THR A 345 13.59 7.95 -8.66
C THR A 345 14.68 8.35 -9.65
N CYS A 346 14.45 9.35 -10.51
CA CYS A 346 15.44 9.87 -11.46
C CYS A 346 16.70 10.37 -10.75
N VAL A 347 16.52 11.16 -9.69
CA VAL A 347 17.62 11.68 -8.87
C VAL A 347 18.44 10.54 -8.25
N MET A 348 17.78 9.50 -7.72
CA MET A 348 18.46 8.32 -7.18
C MET A 348 19.27 7.59 -8.26
N PHE A 349 18.68 7.33 -9.42
CA PHE A 349 19.34 6.62 -10.52
C PHE A 349 20.37 7.45 -11.29
N ALA A 350 20.41 8.78 -11.12
CA ALA A 350 21.49 9.60 -11.65
C ALA A 350 22.85 9.19 -11.04
N SER A 351 22.86 8.80 -9.76
CA SER A 351 24.05 8.32 -9.06
C SER A 351 24.55 6.99 -9.63
N LYS A 352 25.81 6.95 -10.06
CA LYS A 352 26.49 5.71 -10.47
C LYS A 352 26.59 4.71 -9.32
N ALA A 353 26.84 5.19 -8.11
CA ALA A 353 26.95 4.34 -6.91
C ALA A 353 25.61 3.65 -6.61
N PHE A 354 24.49 4.37 -6.75
CA PHE A 354 23.16 3.80 -6.56
C PHE A 354 22.86 2.72 -7.60
N ARG A 355 23.06 3.01 -8.88
CA ARG A 355 22.92 2.02 -9.97
C ARG A 355 23.77 0.77 -9.75
N ALA A 356 25.01 0.95 -9.32
CA ALA A 356 25.89 -0.16 -8.98
C ALA A 356 25.37 -1.04 -7.82
N GLN A 357 24.69 -0.45 -6.82
CA GLN A 357 24.05 -1.22 -5.75
C GLN A 357 22.84 -1.99 -6.27
N ILE A 358 22.00 -1.37 -7.11
CA ILE A 358 20.84 -2.04 -7.72
C ILE A 358 21.28 -3.22 -8.60
N ASN A 359 22.38 -3.08 -9.34
CA ASN A 359 22.94 -4.16 -10.17
C ASN A 359 23.31 -5.43 -9.39
N LYS A 360 23.63 -5.33 -8.10
CA LYS A 360 23.90 -6.50 -7.25
C LYS A 360 22.66 -7.38 -7.04
N PHE A 361 21.48 -6.81 -7.21
CA PHE A 361 20.22 -7.54 -7.17
C PHE A 361 19.78 -7.97 -8.57
N ASN A 362 20.29 -7.31 -9.62
CA ASN A 362 19.90 -7.56 -10.99
C ASN A 362 20.82 -8.52 -11.76
N VAL A 363 21.59 -9.36 -11.06
CA VAL A 363 22.50 -10.33 -11.72
C VAL A 363 21.66 -11.25 -12.65
N PRO A 364 21.98 -11.31 -13.95
CA PRO A 364 21.34 -12.23 -14.88
C PRO A 364 21.48 -13.66 -14.36
N GLU A 365 20.43 -14.48 -14.52
CA GLU A 365 20.56 -15.91 -14.28
C GLU A 365 21.70 -16.44 -15.15
N ASP A 366 22.70 -17.05 -14.49
CA ASP A 366 23.75 -17.78 -15.18
C ASP A 366 23.12 -19.05 -15.78
N THR A 367 22.65 -18.93 -17.02
CA THR A 367 22.07 -20.02 -17.82
C THR A 367 23.03 -21.19 -18.04
N SER A 368 24.30 -21.09 -17.64
CA SER A 368 25.28 -22.18 -17.76
C SER A 368 25.08 -23.30 -16.73
N LYS A 369 24.32 -23.09 -15.65
CA LYS A 369 24.13 -24.11 -14.59
C LYS A 369 22.94 -25.03 -14.79
N THR A 370 22.07 -24.76 -15.78
CA THR A 370 20.90 -25.60 -16.06
C THR A 370 21.25 -26.82 -16.92
N THR A 371 22.37 -26.80 -17.65
CA THR A 371 22.77 -27.89 -18.57
C THR A 371 23.57 -29.02 -17.90
N GLN A 372 23.95 -28.89 -16.61
CA GLN A 372 24.70 -29.94 -15.89
C GLN A 372 23.85 -30.78 -14.92
N GLN A 373 22.53 -30.64 -14.94
CA GLN A 373 21.60 -31.43 -14.10
C GLN A 373 20.39 -31.97 -14.89
N GLN A 374 20.57 -32.31 -16.17
CA GLN A 374 19.62 -33.15 -16.90
C GLN A 374 20.27 -34.47 -17.27
#